data_AF-A0A6J6S1K1-F1
#
_entry.id   AF-A0A6J6S1K1-F1
#
_cell.length_a   1.000
_cell.length_b   1.000
_cell.length_c   1.000
_cell.angle_alpha   90.00
_cell.angle_beta   90.00
_cell.angle_gamma   90.00
#
_symmetry.space_group_name_H-M   'P 1'
#
loop_
_entity.id
_entity.type
_entity.pdbx_description
1 polymer ?
#
loop_
_entity_poly.entity_id
_entity_poly.type
_entity_poly.pdbx_seq_one_letter_code
_entity_poly.pdbx_strand_id
1 'polypeptide(L)'
;MVSLDTELQSGDSIEIFTSKVESGGPSQDWLRFVVSHKAENKIRAWHSRERREDEIDNGNEELTKALRREGLPVQKIRQSRILDEIATELNYTDLESLHAAIGGNHQSAQSVAERIRRKLESVDPDREEQLPTTVRAPRRSGRVGASPSGVHVEGLDDVMVRLSRCCTPVPGDAIMGFVTRGRGVSVHRSDCANALSLTDGQSDRLIDVEWDTDISATFIASIEVKGLDRSRLLRDVSAALADHHVNIVSCNTITGSDRISSMRFDFELGDVSQLSPLMWSIKKIDGIYDAYRVLPGKGDSDSEDGRDPQD
;
A
#
# COMPACT_ATOMS: atom_id res chain seq x y z
N MET A 1 21.33 -55.62 12.33
CA MET A 1 20.71 -54.48 11.63
C MET A 1 21.81 -53.77 10.86
N VAL A 2 21.54 -53.37 9.62
CA VAL A 2 22.46 -52.62 8.76
C VAL A 2 21.99 -51.16 8.66
N SER A 3 22.88 -50.28 8.23
CA SER A 3 22.54 -48.86 8.03
C SER A 3 21.67 -48.66 6.77
N LEU A 4 20.86 -47.60 6.76
CA LEU A 4 19.91 -47.30 5.68
C LEU A 4 20.58 -46.92 4.34
N ASP A 5 21.84 -46.50 4.38
CA ASP A 5 22.68 -46.12 3.23
C ASP A 5 23.48 -47.30 2.64
N THR A 6 23.29 -48.52 3.16
CA THR A 6 24.01 -49.70 2.67
C THR A 6 23.51 -50.10 1.28
N GLU A 7 24.42 -50.20 0.31
CA GLU A 7 24.10 -50.68 -1.05
C GLU A 7 23.77 -52.18 -1.05
N LEU A 8 22.64 -52.53 -1.67
CA LEU A 8 22.15 -53.91 -1.76
C LEU A 8 22.79 -54.65 -2.93
N GLN A 9 23.12 -55.93 -2.72
CA GLN A 9 23.65 -56.81 -3.76
C GLN A 9 22.61 -57.83 -4.22
N SER A 10 22.80 -58.32 -5.45
CA SER A 10 21.89 -59.29 -6.04
C SER A 10 22.03 -60.63 -5.32
N GLY A 11 20.95 -61.11 -4.70
CA GLY A 11 20.93 -62.34 -3.89
C GLY A 11 20.72 -62.10 -2.39
N ASP A 12 20.71 -60.84 -1.93
CA ASP A 12 20.48 -60.51 -0.53
C ASP A 12 19.02 -60.78 -0.11
N SER A 13 18.84 -61.34 1.10
CA SER A 13 17.54 -61.45 1.77
C SER A 13 17.34 -60.26 2.72
N ILE A 14 16.29 -59.48 2.49
CA ILE A 14 16.05 -58.22 3.20
C ILE A 14 14.82 -58.36 4.10
N GLU A 15 14.96 -57.95 5.36
CA GLU A 15 13.86 -57.82 6.31
C GLU A 15 13.70 -56.35 6.72
N ILE A 16 12.47 -55.82 6.59
CA ILE A 16 12.16 -54.40 6.86
C ILE A 16 11.34 -54.29 8.13
N PHE A 17 11.86 -53.57 9.12
CA PHE A 17 11.12 -53.21 10.32
C PHE A 17 10.19 -52.02 10.03
N THR A 18 8.90 -52.21 10.22
CA THR A 18 7.88 -51.15 10.01
C THR A 18 7.22 -50.79 11.33
N SER A 19 6.90 -49.51 11.50
CA SER A 19 6.16 -48.98 12.65
C SER A 19 4.83 -48.39 12.17
N LYS A 20 3.79 -48.47 13.01
CA LYS A 20 2.47 -47.87 12.76
C LYS A 20 2.28 -46.49 13.41
N VAL A 21 3.37 -45.85 13.84
CA VAL A 21 3.29 -44.52 14.46
C VAL A 21 2.87 -43.49 13.42
N GLU A 22 1.92 -42.63 13.78
CA GLU A 22 1.30 -41.65 12.88
C GLU A 22 2.29 -40.55 12.42
N SER A 23 3.32 -40.26 13.24
CA SER A 23 4.46 -39.42 12.87
C SER A 23 5.56 -40.15 12.10
N GLY A 24 5.33 -41.40 11.69
CA GLY A 24 6.30 -42.22 10.97
C GLY A 24 6.33 -41.87 9.49
N GLY A 25 7.41 -41.24 9.03
CA GLY A 25 7.59 -40.82 7.63
C GLY A 25 9.05 -40.81 7.19
N PRO A 26 9.31 -40.72 5.87
CA PRO A 26 10.65 -40.50 5.34
C PRO A 26 11.23 -39.17 5.84
N SER A 27 12.52 -39.17 6.17
CA SER A 27 13.28 -37.95 6.44
C SER A 27 13.80 -37.34 5.13
N GLN A 28 13.99 -36.02 5.11
CA GLN A 28 14.57 -35.30 3.98
C GLN A 28 16.00 -35.80 3.65
N ASP A 29 16.72 -36.33 4.64
CA ASP A 29 18.06 -36.89 4.46
C ASP A 29 18.08 -38.15 3.59
N TRP A 30 16.93 -38.82 3.42
CA TRP A 30 16.83 -39.99 2.53
C TRP A 30 17.09 -39.65 1.07
N LEU A 31 16.88 -38.38 0.67
CA LEU A 31 17.22 -37.91 -0.67
C LEU A 31 18.73 -37.93 -0.97
N ARG A 32 19.59 -38.06 0.05
CA ARG A 32 21.06 -38.10 -0.13
C ARG A 32 21.56 -39.45 -0.61
N PHE A 33 20.88 -40.54 -0.24
CA PHE A 33 21.34 -41.91 -0.51
C PHE A 33 20.36 -42.74 -1.35
N VAL A 34 19.20 -42.20 -1.72
CA VAL A 34 18.26 -42.92 -2.59
C VAL A 34 18.79 -42.97 -4.02
N VAL A 35 18.91 -44.17 -4.60
CA VAL A 35 19.45 -44.35 -5.95
C VAL A 35 18.35 -44.46 -7.01
N SER A 36 17.19 -45.04 -6.66
CA SER A 36 16.11 -45.25 -7.65
C SER A 36 15.22 -44.01 -7.80
N HIS A 37 15.06 -43.54 -9.04
CA HIS A 37 14.17 -42.41 -9.37
C HIS A 37 12.73 -42.60 -8.87
N LYS A 38 12.23 -43.84 -8.86
CA LYS A 38 10.89 -44.17 -8.36
C LYS A 38 10.76 -43.90 -6.85
N ALA A 39 11.77 -44.26 -6.06
CA ALA A 39 11.78 -44.00 -4.62
C ALA A 39 12.02 -42.52 -4.32
N GLU A 40 12.93 -41.87 -5.04
CA GLU A 40 13.18 -40.43 -4.95
C GLU A 40 11.90 -39.60 -5.16
N ASN A 41 11.15 -39.90 -6.24
CA ASN A 41 9.89 -39.22 -6.52
C ASN A 41 8.84 -39.46 -5.44
N LYS A 42 8.80 -40.65 -4.83
CA LYS A 42 7.88 -40.94 -3.71
C LYS A 42 8.25 -40.18 -2.44
N ILE A 43 9.53 -40.05 -2.11
CA ILE A 43 10.00 -39.28 -0.94
C ILE A 43 9.68 -37.79 -1.13
N ARG A 44 9.96 -37.24 -2.32
CA ARG A 44 9.61 -35.85 -2.66
C ARG A 44 8.10 -35.61 -2.60
N ALA A 45 7.30 -36.54 -3.13
CA ALA A 45 5.85 -36.45 -3.09
C ALA A 45 5.31 -36.49 -1.66
N TRP A 46 5.90 -37.29 -0.78
CA TRP A 46 5.51 -37.37 0.63
C TRP A 46 5.72 -36.03 1.36
N HIS A 47 6.92 -35.45 1.25
CA HIS A 47 7.20 -34.12 1.84
C HIS A 47 6.43 -32.99 1.18
N SER A 48 6.11 -33.11 -0.11
CA SER A 48 5.25 -32.14 -0.79
C SER A 48 3.81 -32.21 -0.29
N ARG A 49 3.36 -33.36 0.23
CA ARG A 49 2.02 -33.53 0.78
C ARG A 49 1.94 -32.98 2.20
N GLU A 50 2.93 -33.32 3.04
CA GLU A 50 3.05 -32.79 4.41
C GLU A 50 3.16 -31.25 4.41
N ARG A 51 4.09 -30.68 3.62
CA ARG A 51 4.19 -29.21 3.48
C ARG A 51 2.91 -28.57 2.98
N ARG A 52 2.14 -29.28 2.16
CA ARG A 52 0.90 -28.74 1.62
C ARG A 52 -0.19 -28.64 2.69
N GLU A 53 -0.28 -29.60 3.60
CA GLU A 53 -1.18 -29.51 4.76
C GLU A 53 -0.80 -28.33 5.65
N ASP A 54 0.50 -28.17 5.96
CA ASP A 54 1.00 -27.01 6.73
C ASP A 54 0.75 -25.67 6.02
N GLU A 55 0.95 -25.61 4.70
CA GLU A 55 0.66 -24.43 3.89
C GLU A 55 -0.84 -24.09 3.87
N ILE A 56 -1.73 -25.10 3.84
CA ILE A 56 -3.18 -24.89 3.92
C ILE A 56 -3.55 -24.30 5.27
N ASP A 57 -3.05 -24.88 6.36
CA ASP A 57 -3.38 -24.42 7.72
C ASP A 57 -2.85 -23.00 7.97
N ASN A 58 -1.60 -22.74 7.60
CA ASN A 58 -1.01 -21.41 7.69
C ASN A 58 -1.78 -20.39 6.85
N GLY A 59 -2.15 -20.75 5.61
CA GLY A 59 -2.91 -19.85 4.74
C GLY A 59 -4.32 -19.56 5.26
N ASN A 60 -4.96 -20.55 5.89
CA ASN A 60 -6.25 -20.41 6.53
C ASN A 60 -6.20 -19.45 7.74
N GLU A 61 -5.16 -19.57 8.57
CA GLU A 61 -4.92 -18.63 9.67
C GLU A 61 -4.63 -17.22 9.18
N GLU A 62 -3.78 -17.08 8.16
CA GLU A 62 -3.37 -15.80 7.63
C GLU A 62 -4.55 -15.06 6.97
N LEU A 63 -5.35 -15.77 6.19
CA LEU A 63 -6.59 -15.24 5.63
C LEU A 63 -7.57 -14.82 6.72
N THR A 64 -7.71 -15.61 7.79
CA THR A 64 -8.57 -15.26 8.92
C THR A 64 -8.10 -13.99 9.63
N LYS A 65 -6.78 -13.82 9.81
CA LYS A 65 -6.18 -12.60 10.38
C LYS A 65 -6.40 -11.40 9.47
N ALA A 66 -6.24 -11.57 8.15
CA ALA A 66 -6.49 -10.52 7.16
C ALA A 66 -7.95 -10.08 7.14
N LEU A 67 -8.90 -11.02 7.13
CA LEU A 67 -10.34 -10.72 7.18
C LEU A 67 -10.74 -9.94 8.44
N ARG A 68 -10.18 -10.28 9.60
CA ARG A 68 -10.43 -9.54 10.85
C ARG A 68 -9.88 -8.11 10.79
N ARG A 69 -8.73 -7.92 10.15
CA ARG A 69 -8.11 -6.59 9.97
C ARG A 69 -8.97 -5.68 9.10
N GLU A 70 -9.60 -6.23 8.08
CA GLU A 70 -10.56 -5.52 7.21
C GLU A 70 -11.98 -5.40 7.82
N GLY A 71 -12.18 -5.80 9.08
CA GLY A 71 -13.48 -5.67 9.77
C GLY A 71 -14.57 -6.62 9.26
N LEU A 72 -14.21 -7.66 8.50
CA LEU A 72 -15.17 -8.55 7.84
C LEU A 72 -15.64 -9.70 8.76
N PRO A 73 -16.92 -10.14 8.65
CA PRO A 73 -17.46 -11.22 9.47
C PRO A 73 -16.96 -12.59 9.00
N VAL A 74 -15.84 -13.04 9.57
CA VAL A 74 -15.16 -14.31 9.22
C VAL A 74 -16.11 -15.51 9.16
N GLN A 75 -17.00 -15.66 10.14
CA GLN A 75 -17.89 -16.82 10.22
C GLN A 75 -18.90 -16.87 9.08
N LYS A 76 -19.43 -15.70 8.67
CA LYS A 76 -20.39 -15.57 7.57
C LYS A 76 -19.70 -15.81 6.22
N ILE A 77 -18.44 -15.38 6.09
CA ILE A 77 -17.64 -15.58 4.87
C ILE A 77 -17.26 -17.05 4.70
N ARG A 78 -16.85 -17.73 5.78
CA ARG A 78 -16.52 -19.17 5.75
C ARG A 78 -17.71 -20.06 5.39
N GLN A 79 -18.92 -19.64 5.73
CA GLN A 79 -20.16 -20.36 5.40
C GLN A 79 -20.71 -19.96 4.01
N SER A 80 -20.11 -18.96 3.38
CA SER A 80 -20.54 -18.43 2.08
C SER A 80 -19.72 -19.03 0.94
N ARG A 81 -20.33 -19.10 -0.25
CA ARG A 81 -19.65 -19.50 -1.50
C ARG A 81 -18.67 -18.47 -2.05
N ILE A 82 -18.57 -17.29 -1.44
CA ILE A 82 -17.68 -16.21 -1.89
C ILE A 82 -16.22 -16.66 -1.98
N LEU A 83 -15.76 -17.52 -1.06
CA LEU A 83 -14.40 -18.04 -1.10
C LEU A 83 -14.14 -18.95 -2.30
N ASP A 84 -15.12 -19.80 -2.67
CA ASP A 84 -15.02 -20.68 -3.84
C ASP A 84 -15.03 -19.88 -5.15
N GLU A 85 -15.85 -18.83 -5.22
CA GLU A 85 -15.87 -17.93 -6.38
C GLU A 85 -14.53 -17.19 -6.55
N ILE A 86 -13.91 -16.75 -5.45
CA ILE A 86 -12.62 -16.06 -5.52
C ILE A 86 -11.49 -17.03 -5.87
N ALA A 87 -11.55 -18.27 -5.37
CA ALA A 87 -10.62 -19.31 -5.77
C ALA A 87 -10.67 -19.54 -7.29
N THR A 88 -11.86 -19.67 -7.87
CA THR A 88 -12.01 -19.84 -9.33
C THR A 88 -11.58 -18.60 -10.13
N GLU A 89 -11.88 -17.39 -9.67
CA GLU A 89 -11.40 -16.14 -10.31
C GLU A 89 -9.87 -16.02 -10.33
N LEU A 90 -9.21 -16.54 -9.30
CA LEU A 90 -7.76 -16.55 -9.19
C LEU A 90 -7.12 -17.76 -9.90
N ASN A 91 -7.90 -18.56 -10.63
CA ASN A 91 -7.50 -19.78 -11.33
C ASN A 91 -6.99 -20.89 -10.40
N TYR A 92 -7.50 -20.96 -9.17
CA TYR A 92 -7.31 -22.11 -8.28
C TYR A 92 -8.47 -23.10 -8.44
N THR A 93 -8.14 -24.38 -8.46
CA THR A 93 -9.08 -25.49 -8.69
C THR A 93 -10.08 -25.64 -7.54
N ASP A 94 -9.63 -25.37 -6.32
CA ASP A 94 -10.37 -25.54 -5.07
C ASP A 94 -9.89 -24.56 -3.98
N LEU A 95 -10.69 -24.45 -2.92
CA LEU A 95 -10.40 -23.59 -1.77
C LEU A 95 -9.10 -24.01 -1.06
N GLU A 96 -8.81 -25.30 -0.98
CA GLU A 96 -7.56 -25.81 -0.40
C GLU A 96 -6.35 -25.31 -1.19
N SER A 97 -6.42 -25.25 -2.53
CA SER A 97 -5.34 -24.69 -3.32
C SER A 97 -5.14 -23.20 -3.12
N LEU A 98 -6.23 -22.46 -2.91
CA LEU A 98 -6.13 -21.04 -2.54
C LEU A 98 -5.45 -20.87 -1.17
N HIS A 99 -5.86 -21.64 -0.15
CA HIS A 99 -5.23 -21.58 1.17
C HIS A 99 -3.75 -21.97 1.12
N ALA A 100 -3.41 -23.06 0.43
CA ALA A 100 -2.02 -23.46 0.26
C ALA A 100 -1.19 -22.40 -0.46
N ALA A 101 -1.76 -21.73 -1.47
CA ALA A 101 -1.07 -20.65 -2.18
C ALA A 101 -0.83 -19.43 -1.27
N ILE A 102 -1.73 -19.18 -0.30
CA ILE A 102 -1.54 -18.15 0.71
C ILE A 102 -0.43 -18.55 1.69
N GLY A 103 -0.50 -19.75 2.29
CA GLY A 103 0.52 -20.19 3.26
C GLY A 103 1.91 -20.39 2.63
N GLY A 104 1.96 -20.68 1.33
CA GLY A 104 3.18 -20.70 0.53
C GLY A 104 3.66 -19.33 0.04
N ASN A 105 3.02 -18.21 0.45
CA ASN A 105 3.32 -16.83 0.02
C ASN A 105 3.22 -16.56 -1.51
N HIS A 106 2.53 -17.42 -2.26
CA HIS A 106 2.28 -17.20 -3.68
C HIS A 106 1.10 -16.24 -3.90
N GLN A 107 0.19 -16.14 -2.92
CA GLN A 107 -0.90 -15.17 -2.87
C GLN A 107 -0.91 -14.43 -1.53
N SER A 108 -1.14 -13.12 -1.56
CA SER A 108 -1.25 -12.34 -0.34
C SER A 108 -2.65 -12.52 0.28
N ALA A 109 -2.68 -12.93 1.56
CA ALA A 109 -3.91 -12.99 2.34
C ALA A 109 -4.69 -11.66 2.36
N GLN A 110 -3.96 -10.54 2.38
CA GLN A 110 -4.55 -9.19 2.39
C GLN A 110 -5.23 -8.86 1.05
N SER A 111 -4.61 -9.21 -0.08
CA SER A 111 -5.22 -9.03 -1.40
C SER A 111 -6.52 -9.82 -1.55
N VAL A 112 -6.56 -11.04 -1.03
CA VAL A 112 -7.76 -11.88 -1.02
C VAL A 112 -8.85 -11.29 -0.12
N ALA A 113 -8.52 -10.85 1.10
CA ALA A 113 -9.46 -10.22 2.02
C ALA A 113 -10.11 -8.95 1.44
N GLU A 114 -9.32 -8.10 0.80
CA GLU A 114 -9.77 -6.86 0.16
C GLU A 114 -10.68 -7.15 -1.07
N ARG A 115 -10.43 -8.25 -1.78
CA ARG A 115 -11.31 -8.72 -2.86
C ARG A 115 -12.65 -9.24 -2.33
N ILE A 116 -12.63 -9.93 -1.19
CA ILE A 116 -13.85 -10.36 -0.47
C ILE A 116 -14.67 -9.15 -0.04
N ARG A 117 -14.02 -8.09 0.47
CA ARG A 117 -14.69 -6.84 0.87
C ARG A 117 -15.47 -6.24 -0.30
N ARG A 118 -14.82 -6.03 -1.45
CA ARG A 118 -15.47 -5.49 -2.66
C ARG A 118 -16.65 -6.33 -3.14
N LYS A 119 -16.54 -7.66 -3.09
CA LYS A 119 -17.63 -8.56 -3.45
C LYS A 119 -18.82 -8.47 -2.49
N LEU A 120 -18.55 -8.40 -1.19
CA LEU A 120 -19.61 -8.27 -0.20
C LEU A 120 -20.32 -6.91 -0.29
N GLU A 121 -19.59 -5.85 -0.64
CA GLU A 121 -20.14 -4.53 -0.92
C GLU A 121 -21.00 -4.50 -2.19
N SER A 122 -20.76 -5.38 -3.17
CA SER A 122 -21.54 -5.47 -4.41
C SER A 122 -22.89 -6.23 -4.30
N VAL A 123 -23.24 -6.77 -3.13
CA VAL A 123 -24.50 -7.51 -2.89
C VAL A 123 -25.59 -6.62 -2.25
N ASP A 124 -25.35 -5.31 -2.11
CA ASP A 124 -26.37 -4.34 -1.69
C ASP A 124 -26.93 -3.59 -2.92
N PRO A 125 -28.18 -3.87 -3.37
CA PRO A 125 -28.73 -3.28 -4.59
C PRO A 125 -29.01 -1.76 -4.51
N ASP A 126 -28.82 -1.11 -3.36
CA ASP A 126 -28.99 0.35 -3.19
C ASP A 126 -27.67 1.14 -3.27
N ARG A 127 -26.58 0.52 -3.76
CA ARG A 127 -25.28 1.18 -4.01
C ARG A 127 -24.84 1.08 -5.48
N GLU A 128 -25.60 1.72 -6.38
CA GLU A 128 -25.06 2.23 -7.65
C GLU A 128 -24.05 3.36 -7.33
N GLU A 129 -22.88 3.54 -7.94
CA GLU A 129 -22.14 2.89 -9.03
C GLU A 129 -20.70 3.38 -8.86
N GLN A 130 -19.71 2.50 -8.74
CA GLN A 130 -18.33 2.83 -9.09
C GLN A 130 -17.73 1.67 -9.88
N LEU A 131 -17.95 1.72 -11.18
CA LEU A 131 -17.22 0.95 -12.17
C LEU A 131 -15.72 1.27 -12.05
N PRO A 132 -14.82 0.30 -11.83
CA PRO A 132 -13.42 0.51 -12.13
C PRO A 132 -13.27 0.39 -13.64
N THR A 133 -13.15 1.53 -14.31
CA THR A 133 -12.74 1.58 -15.71
C THR A 133 -11.40 0.86 -15.82
N THR A 134 -11.38 -0.17 -16.65
CA THR A 134 -10.22 -0.96 -17.01
C THR A 134 -9.21 -0.10 -17.79
N VAL A 135 -8.40 0.69 -17.07
CA VAL A 135 -7.14 1.17 -17.63
C VAL A 135 -6.12 0.05 -17.43
N ARG A 136 -5.97 -0.72 -18.51
CA ARG A 136 -4.92 -1.69 -18.75
C ARG A 136 -3.59 -1.15 -18.22
N ALA A 137 -3.06 -1.76 -17.16
CA ALA A 137 -1.72 -1.46 -16.67
C ALA A 137 -0.73 -1.59 -17.84
N PRO A 138 0.06 -0.56 -18.17
CA PRO A 138 1.13 -0.73 -19.14
C PRO A 138 2.11 -1.73 -18.55
N ARG A 139 2.38 -2.78 -19.31
CA ARG A 139 3.48 -3.71 -19.05
C ARG A 139 4.71 -2.86 -18.76
N ARG A 140 5.35 -3.09 -17.61
CA ARG A 140 6.69 -2.57 -17.31
C ARG A 140 7.64 -3.04 -18.41
N SER A 141 7.82 -2.24 -19.46
CA SER A 141 9.02 -2.30 -20.27
C SER A 141 10.12 -1.70 -19.43
N GLY A 142 11.13 -2.49 -19.10
CA GLY A 142 12.36 -1.95 -18.55
C GLY A 142 12.89 -0.88 -19.48
N ARG A 143 12.86 0.37 -19.02
CA ARG A 143 13.75 1.42 -19.49
C ARG A 143 14.69 1.72 -18.35
N VAL A 144 15.94 1.33 -18.57
CA VAL A 144 17.11 1.81 -17.86
C VAL A 144 17.11 3.33 -17.98
N GLY A 145 17.13 4.05 -16.85
CA GLY A 145 17.51 5.47 -16.82
C GLY A 145 16.55 6.48 -16.16
N ALA A 146 15.38 6.11 -15.63
CA ALA A 146 14.53 7.07 -14.91
C ALA A 146 14.35 6.67 -13.45
N SER A 147 14.84 7.52 -12.54
CA SER A 147 14.66 7.36 -11.09
C SER A 147 13.16 7.31 -10.77
N PRO A 148 12.67 6.27 -10.08
CA PRO A 148 11.23 6.04 -9.86
C PRO A 148 10.52 7.10 -9.00
N SER A 149 11.25 8.12 -8.53
CA SER A 149 10.77 9.21 -7.66
C SER A 149 10.63 10.55 -8.38
N GLY A 150 11.06 10.69 -9.64
CA GLY A 150 10.92 11.96 -10.38
C GLY A 150 11.72 13.13 -9.79
N VAL A 151 12.86 12.85 -9.15
CA VAL A 151 13.73 13.87 -8.55
C VAL A 151 15.14 13.66 -9.08
N HIS A 152 15.69 14.72 -9.66
CA HIS A 152 17.08 14.79 -10.10
C HIS A 152 17.95 15.31 -8.95
N VAL A 153 19.11 14.68 -8.74
CA VAL A 153 20.08 15.05 -7.72
C VAL A 153 21.31 15.56 -8.44
N GLU A 154 21.74 16.79 -8.14
CA GLU A 154 22.87 17.40 -8.85
C GLU A 154 24.15 16.57 -8.63
N GLY A 155 24.73 16.04 -9.72
CA GLY A 155 26.00 15.33 -9.72
C GLY A 155 25.97 13.82 -9.44
N LEU A 156 24.80 13.18 -9.23
CA LEU A 156 24.69 11.74 -9.01
C LEU A 156 23.45 11.12 -9.70
N ASP A 157 23.67 10.23 -10.68
CA ASP A 157 22.59 9.66 -11.52
C ASP A 157 21.86 8.43 -10.90
N ASP A 158 22.46 7.71 -9.95
CA ASP A 158 21.90 6.45 -9.42
C ASP A 158 21.87 6.44 -7.88
N VAL A 159 21.18 7.43 -7.31
CA VAL A 159 20.96 7.54 -5.87
C VAL A 159 19.54 7.14 -5.52
N MET A 160 19.40 6.32 -4.49
CA MET A 160 18.09 6.00 -3.94
C MET A 160 17.46 7.26 -3.32
N VAL A 161 16.47 7.83 -3.99
CA VAL A 161 15.74 9.03 -3.54
C VAL A 161 14.39 8.64 -2.95
N ARG A 162 14.02 9.26 -1.83
CA ARG A 162 12.74 9.05 -1.15
C ARG A 162 12.12 10.38 -0.73
N LEU A 163 10.86 10.60 -1.11
CA LEU A 163 10.09 11.75 -0.65
C LEU A 163 9.74 11.61 0.84
N SER A 164 9.93 12.69 1.60
CA SER A 164 9.71 12.69 3.05
C SER A 164 8.22 12.75 3.40
N ARG A 165 7.81 11.94 4.37
CA ARG A 165 6.43 11.94 4.89
C ARG A 165 6.11 13.12 5.80
N CYS A 166 7.12 13.86 6.26
CA CYS A 166 6.91 14.96 7.19
C CYS A 166 6.33 16.20 6.54
N CYS A 167 6.71 16.51 5.29
CA CYS A 167 6.24 17.69 4.55
C CYS A 167 5.59 17.32 3.21
N THR A 168 5.55 16.02 2.87
CA THR A 168 4.98 15.44 1.66
C THR A 168 5.20 16.33 0.43
N PRO A 169 6.46 16.50 0.01
CA PRO A 169 6.81 17.41 -1.09
C PRO A 169 6.14 16.93 -2.37
N VAL A 170 5.54 17.85 -3.12
CA VAL A 170 4.94 17.56 -4.44
C VAL A 170 5.68 18.37 -5.50
N PRO A 171 5.62 17.97 -6.79
CA PRO A 171 6.31 18.71 -7.84
C PRO A 171 5.92 20.19 -7.82
N GLY A 172 6.86 21.08 -8.14
CA GLY A 172 6.67 22.53 -8.02
C GLY A 172 6.89 23.12 -6.61
N ASP A 173 6.94 22.32 -5.54
CA ASP A 173 7.47 22.80 -4.26
C ASP A 173 8.99 23.01 -4.36
N ALA A 174 9.52 24.06 -3.72
CA ALA A 174 10.96 24.19 -3.50
C ALA A 174 11.41 23.04 -2.57
N ILE A 175 12.32 22.20 -3.06
CA ILE A 175 12.78 20.99 -2.37
C ILE A 175 14.28 21.05 -2.05
N MET A 176 14.68 20.24 -1.07
CA MET A 176 16.07 20.07 -0.63
C MET A 176 16.31 18.59 -0.30
N GLY A 177 17.49 18.09 -0.60
CA GLY A 177 17.90 16.71 -0.33
C GLY A 177 18.72 16.62 0.95
N PHE A 178 18.47 15.59 1.75
CA PHE A 178 19.26 15.27 2.93
C PHE A 178 19.77 13.84 2.87
N VAL A 179 21.09 13.65 2.88
CA VAL A 179 21.71 12.32 2.82
C VAL A 179 21.50 11.62 4.15
N THR A 180 20.76 10.52 4.18
CA THR A 180 20.53 9.71 5.39
C THR A 180 21.61 8.64 5.57
N ARG A 181 21.84 8.16 6.80
CA ARG A 181 22.78 7.05 7.06
C ARG A 181 22.18 5.74 6.57
N GLY A 182 22.52 5.33 5.34
CA GLY A 182 22.18 4.01 4.78
C GLY A 182 20.79 3.87 4.16
N ARG A 183 19.99 4.95 4.05
CA ARG A 183 18.65 4.92 3.41
C ARG A 183 18.53 5.84 2.19
N GLY A 184 19.65 6.29 1.63
CA GLY A 184 19.70 7.18 0.48
C GLY A 184 19.40 8.65 0.83
N VAL A 185 18.88 9.39 -0.14
CA VAL A 185 18.56 10.83 -0.01
C VAL A 185 17.08 10.99 0.34
N SER A 186 16.81 11.68 1.45
CA SER A 186 15.47 12.08 1.87
C SER A 186 15.16 13.47 1.32
N VAL A 187 14.10 13.60 0.53
CA VAL A 187 13.71 14.88 -0.09
C VAL A 187 12.71 15.58 0.83
N HIS A 188 13.01 16.80 1.23
CA HIS A 188 12.16 17.66 2.03
C HIS A 188 11.80 18.92 1.23
N ARG A 189 10.78 19.65 1.66
CA ARG A 189 10.63 21.04 1.24
C ARG A 189 11.68 21.91 1.89
N SER A 190 12.12 22.95 1.19
CA SER A 190 13.12 23.91 1.68
C SER A 190 12.67 24.63 2.97
N ASP A 191 11.36 24.74 3.20
CA ASP A 191 10.75 25.40 4.37
C ASP A 191 10.28 24.41 5.47
N CYS A 192 10.61 23.12 5.36
CA CYS A 192 10.17 22.13 6.33
C CYS A 192 10.89 22.30 7.68
N ALA A 193 10.14 22.52 8.77
CA ALA A 193 10.69 22.68 10.13
C ALA A 193 11.61 21.52 10.56
N ASN A 194 11.24 20.28 10.21
CA ASN A 194 12.08 19.11 10.46
C ASN A 194 13.36 19.13 9.62
N ALA A 195 13.30 19.62 8.38
CA ALA A 195 14.47 19.75 7.53
C ALA A 195 15.42 20.84 8.04
N LEU A 196 14.88 22.00 8.44
CA LEU A 196 15.64 23.08 9.06
C LEU A 196 16.35 22.62 10.34
N SER A 197 15.67 21.84 11.19
CA SER A 197 16.29 21.25 12.39
C SER A 197 17.40 20.24 12.07
N LEU A 198 17.33 19.57 10.92
CA LEU A 198 18.39 18.66 10.45
C LEU A 198 19.59 19.40 9.86
N THR A 199 19.37 20.61 9.33
CA THR A 199 20.45 21.47 8.81
C THR A 199 21.31 22.06 9.91
N ASP A 200 20.74 22.25 11.11
CA ASP A 200 21.43 22.80 12.28
C ASP A 200 22.43 21.77 12.84
N GLY A 201 23.68 21.85 12.36
CA GLY A 201 24.81 21.00 12.78
C GLY A 201 25.23 19.89 11.82
N GLN A 202 24.56 19.71 10.67
CA GLN A 202 24.89 18.69 9.64
C GLN A 202 24.73 19.20 8.20
N SER A 203 25.23 20.41 7.94
CA SER A 203 25.16 21.06 6.62
C SER A 203 25.94 20.32 5.52
N ASP A 204 26.91 19.48 5.90
CA ASP A 204 27.70 18.63 5.00
C ASP A 204 26.88 17.52 4.32
N ARG A 205 25.66 17.28 4.80
CA ARG A 205 24.75 16.23 4.30
C ARG A 205 23.59 16.78 3.47
N LEU A 206 23.61 18.08 3.19
CA LEU A 206 22.66 18.74 2.31
C LEU A 206 23.09 18.58 0.85
N ILE A 207 22.12 18.27 0.00
CA ILE A 207 22.31 18.15 -1.44
C ILE A 207 21.17 18.87 -2.15
N ASP A 208 21.51 19.63 -3.19
CA ASP A 208 20.53 20.27 -4.05
C ASP A 208 19.85 19.24 -4.97
N VAL A 209 18.52 19.31 -4.98
CA VAL A 209 17.66 18.38 -5.69
C VAL A 209 16.57 19.16 -6.40
N GLU A 210 16.22 18.72 -7.61
CA GLU A 210 15.22 19.35 -8.45
C GLU A 210 14.19 18.33 -8.90
N TRP A 211 12.97 18.80 -9.20
CA TRP A 211 11.94 17.93 -9.77
C TRP A 211 12.27 17.61 -11.23
N ASP A 212 12.15 16.34 -11.58
CA ASP A 212 12.20 15.90 -12.96
C ASP A 212 10.94 16.41 -13.70
N THR A 213 11.09 16.83 -14.96
CA THR A 213 9.99 17.40 -15.75
C THR A 213 9.05 16.35 -16.33
N ASP A 214 9.44 15.07 -16.35
CA ASP A 214 8.70 13.96 -17.00
C ASP A 214 7.93 13.05 -16.01
N ILE A 215 7.35 13.62 -14.95
CA ILE A 215 6.60 12.86 -13.94
C ILE A 215 5.15 12.65 -14.40
N SER A 216 4.82 11.47 -14.90
CA SER A 216 3.44 11.02 -15.19
C SER A 216 2.76 10.34 -13.99
N ALA A 217 3.10 10.75 -12.77
CA ALA A 217 2.58 10.14 -11.54
C ALA A 217 1.53 11.02 -10.87
N THR A 218 0.40 10.42 -10.50
CA THR A 218 -0.64 11.05 -9.67
C THR A 218 -0.14 11.18 -8.23
N PHE A 219 -0.34 12.34 -7.60
CA PHE A 219 0.03 12.61 -6.22
C PHE A 219 -1.15 13.18 -5.41
N ILE A 220 -1.11 13.02 -4.09
CA ILE A 220 -2.16 13.51 -3.18
C ILE A 220 -1.75 14.87 -2.63
N ALA A 221 -2.64 15.85 -2.72
CA ALA A 221 -2.52 17.15 -2.08
C ALA A 221 -3.68 17.38 -1.11
N SER A 222 -3.39 18.12 -0.03
CA SER A 222 -4.38 18.51 0.97
C SER A 222 -4.58 20.03 0.95
N ILE A 223 -5.82 20.50 0.89
CA ILE A 223 -6.15 21.92 1.07
C ILE A 223 -7.09 22.10 2.26
N GLU A 224 -7.01 23.27 2.88
CA GLU A 224 -7.96 23.73 3.88
C GLU A 224 -8.59 25.03 3.39
N VAL A 225 -9.91 25.09 3.52
CA VAL A 225 -10.75 26.17 3.05
C VAL A 225 -11.54 26.67 4.25
N LYS A 226 -11.37 27.95 4.57
CA LYS A 226 -12.05 28.64 5.67
C LYS A 226 -13.04 29.65 5.10
N GLY A 227 -14.29 29.57 5.52
CA GLY A 227 -15.34 30.47 5.03
C GLY A 227 -16.47 30.64 6.03
N LEU A 228 -17.32 31.63 5.81
CA LEU A 228 -18.58 31.81 6.53
C LEU A 228 -19.57 30.75 6.07
N ASP A 229 -20.05 29.93 7.00
CA ASP A 229 -21.03 28.91 6.71
C ASP A 229 -22.31 29.55 6.14
N ARG A 230 -22.72 29.04 4.98
CA ARG A 230 -23.97 29.39 4.32
C ARG A 230 -24.53 28.18 3.61
N SER A 231 -25.84 28.25 3.34
CA SER A 231 -26.52 27.25 2.53
C SER A 231 -25.74 26.95 1.25
N ARG A 232 -25.38 25.67 1.09
CA ARG A 232 -24.69 25.10 -0.08
C ARG A 232 -23.19 25.41 -0.21
N LEU A 233 -22.53 25.98 0.81
CA LEU A 233 -21.09 26.24 0.74
C LEU A 233 -20.27 24.99 0.38
N LEU A 234 -20.50 23.86 1.07
CA LEU A 234 -19.81 22.59 0.78
C LEU A 234 -20.03 22.12 -0.66
N ARG A 235 -21.25 22.31 -1.20
CA ARG A 235 -21.59 21.97 -2.58
C ARG A 235 -20.81 22.85 -3.55
N ASP A 236 -20.76 24.15 -3.30
CA ASP A 236 -20.05 25.11 -4.17
C ASP A 236 -18.55 24.78 -4.23
N VAL A 237 -17.94 24.44 -3.10
CA VAL A 237 -16.52 24.02 -3.04
C VAL A 237 -16.29 22.66 -3.72
N SER A 238 -17.17 21.68 -3.48
CA SER A 238 -17.07 20.37 -4.10
C SER A 238 -17.27 20.43 -5.63
N ALA A 239 -18.15 21.32 -6.10
CA ALA A 239 -18.36 21.56 -7.52
C ALA A 239 -17.13 22.20 -8.17
N ALA A 240 -16.50 23.19 -7.52
CA ALA A 240 -15.25 23.77 -8.03
C ALA A 240 -14.14 22.71 -8.14
N LEU A 241 -14.01 21.81 -7.17
CA LEU A 241 -13.07 20.68 -7.25
C LEU A 241 -13.39 19.73 -8.42
N ALA A 242 -14.68 19.40 -8.60
CA ALA A 242 -15.12 18.55 -9.69
C ALA A 242 -14.92 19.18 -11.09
N ASP A 243 -15.15 20.49 -11.24
CA ASP A 243 -14.94 21.22 -12.50
C ASP A 243 -13.47 21.20 -12.94
N HIS A 244 -12.55 21.14 -11.99
CA HIS A 244 -11.12 20.95 -12.23
C HIS A 244 -10.72 19.49 -12.49
N HIS A 245 -11.68 18.57 -12.57
CA HIS A 245 -11.48 17.13 -12.83
C HIS A 245 -10.58 16.46 -11.79
N VAL A 246 -10.63 16.98 -10.56
CA VAL A 246 -9.82 16.51 -9.44
C VAL A 246 -10.62 15.46 -8.65
N ASN A 247 -9.97 14.33 -8.36
CA ASN A 247 -10.58 13.25 -7.58
C ASN A 247 -10.43 13.53 -6.08
N ILE A 248 -11.54 13.68 -5.35
CA ILE A 248 -11.54 13.90 -3.90
C ILE A 248 -11.41 12.54 -3.19
N VAL A 249 -10.32 12.35 -2.45
CA VAL A 249 -10.04 11.15 -1.66
C VAL A 249 -10.68 11.23 -0.28
N SER A 250 -10.59 12.40 0.34
CA SER A 250 -11.12 12.63 1.68
C SER A 250 -11.66 14.05 1.80
N CYS A 251 -12.70 14.23 2.61
CA CYS A 251 -13.21 15.53 3.00
C CYS A 251 -13.58 15.49 4.48
N ASN A 252 -13.11 16.48 5.24
CA ASN A 252 -13.49 16.70 6.62
C ASN A 252 -13.98 18.15 6.76
N THR A 253 -15.19 18.34 7.27
CA THR A 253 -15.80 19.66 7.45
C THR A 253 -16.21 19.86 8.88
N ILE A 254 -15.78 20.96 9.48
CA ILE A 254 -16.09 21.36 10.86
C ILE A 254 -16.59 22.79 10.82
N THR A 255 -17.79 23.02 11.36
CA THR A 255 -18.34 24.38 11.51
C THR A 255 -18.29 24.77 12.99
N GLY A 256 -17.61 25.88 13.27
CA GLY A 256 -17.49 26.47 14.60
C GLY A 256 -18.78 27.17 15.05
N SER A 257 -18.85 27.49 16.35
CA SER A 257 -19.96 28.24 16.94
C SER A 257 -20.08 29.69 16.44
N ASP A 258 -19.00 30.21 15.87
CA ASP A 258 -18.89 31.50 15.19
C ASP A 258 -19.44 31.49 13.75
N ARG A 259 -19.95 30.34 13.29
CA ARG A 259 -20.36 30.06 11.90
C ARG A 259 -19.21 30.08 10.90
N ILE A 260 -17.97 29.93 11.34
CA ILE A 260 -16.84 29.71 10.44
C ILE A 260 -16.75 28.21 10.15
N SER A 261 -16.81 27.85 8.88
CA SER A 261 -16.62 26.49 8.39
C SER A 261 -15.17 26.31 7.95
N SER A 262 -14.47 25.34 8.54
CA SER A 262 -13.21 24.82 8.03
C SER A 262 -13.47 23.50 7.31
N MET A 263 -13.13 23.48 6.01
CA MET A 263 -13.27 22.33 5.14
C MET A 263 -11.87 21.90 4.67
N ARG A 264 -11.47 20.69 5.05
CA ARG A 264 -10.22 20.08 4.59
C ARG A 264 -10.53 19.03 3.52
N PHE A 265 -9.90 19.17 2.36
CA PHE A 265 -10.02 18.23 1.25
C PHE A 265 -8.66 17.62 0.93
N ASP A 266 -8.61 16.30 0.85
CA ASP A 266 -7.49 15.55 0.27
C ASP A 266 -7.90 15.07 -1.12
N PHE A 267 -7.07 15.33 -2.12
CA PHE A 267 -7.39 15.05 -3.51
C PHE A 267 -6.17 14.63 -4.34
N GLU A 268 -6.43 13.87 -5.39
CA GLU A 268 -5.43 13.37 -6.33
C GLU A 268 -5.27 14.32 -7.52
N LEU A 269 -4.03 14.68 -7.82
CA LEU A 269 -3.62 15.51 -8.95
C LEU A 269 -2.66 14.72 -9.84
N GLY A 270 -2.91 14.74 -11.16
CA GLY A 270 -1.94 14.28 -12.15
C GLY A 270 -0.92 15.37 -12.56
N ASP A 271 -1.28 16.64 -12.38
CA ASP A 271 -0.46 17.78 -12.77
C ASP A 271 -0.57 18.90 -11.72
N VAL A 272 0.59 19.37 -11.25
CA VAL A 272 0.73 20.47 -10.28
C VAL A 272 0.26 21.78 -10.85
N SER A 273 0.38 21.99 -12.17
CA SER A 273 -0.04 23.22 -12.82
C SER A 273 -1.52 23.54 -12.59
N GLN A 274 -2.33 22.52 -12.29
CA GLN A 274 -3.77 22.65 -11.99
C GLN A 274 -4.07 23.12 -10.57
N LEU A 275 -3.10 23.06 -9.64
CA LEU A 275 -3.31 23.44 -8.24
C LEU A 275 -3.55 24.95 -8.09
N SER A 276 -2.75 25.80 -8.74
CA SER A 276 -2.91 27.26 -8.63
C SER A 276 -4.25 27.77 -9.21
N PRO A 277 -4.67 27.33 -10.42
CA PRO A 277 -6.01 27.64 -10.95
C PRO A 277 -7.14 27.17 -10.04
N LEU A 278 -7.03 25.95 -9.49
CA LEU A 278 -8.02 25.40 -8.55
C LEU A 278 -8.15 26.26 -7.29
N MET A 279 -7.03 26.60 -6.65
CA MET A 279 -7.03 27.45 -5.46
C MET A 279 -7.68 28.81 -5.74
N TRP A 280 -7.43 29.39 -6.91
CA TRP A 280 -8.03 30.66 -7.29
C TRP A 280 -9.54 30.53 -7.54
N SER A 281 -9.99 29.44 -8.16
CA SER A 281 -11.42 29.14 -8.36
C SER A 281 -12.15 29.01 -7.02
N ILE A 282 -11.55 28.30 -6.06
CA ILE A 282 -12.10 28.19 -4.70
C ILE A 282 -12.17 29.56 -4.03
N LYS A 283 -11.10 30.37 -4.04
CA LYS A 283 -11.11 31.70 -3.42
C LYS A 283 -12.15 32.68 -3.98
N LYS A 284 -12.73 32.41 -5.15
CA LYS A 284 -13.81 33.21 -5.73
C LYS A 284 -15.20 32.88 -5.21
N ILE A 285 -15.38 31.74 -4.57
CA ILE A 285 -16.69 31.34 -4.06
C ILE A 285 -17.08 32.30 -2.94
N ASP A 286 -18.27 32.87 -3.07
CA ASP A 286 -18.80 33.80 -2.09
C ASP A 286 -18.90 33.15 -0.70
N GLY A 287 -18.38 33.85 0.31
CA GLY A 287 -18.28 33.38 1.68
C GLY A 287 -16.95 32.73 2.06
N ILE A 288 -16.00 32.53 1.13
CA ILE A 288 -14.66 31.99 1.47
C ILE A 288 -13.72 33.13 1.89
N TYR A 289 -13.13 33.00 3.07
CA TYR A 289 -12.15 33.93 3.62
C TYR A 289 -10.74 33.57 3.19
N ASP A 290 -10.39 32.29 3.31
CA ASP A 290 -9.08 31.81 2.90
C ASP A 290 -9.14 30.37 2.38
N ALA A 291 -8.18 30.05 1.52
CA ALA A 291 -7.95 28.71 1.01
C ALA A 291 -6.45 28.53 0.82
N TYR A 292 -5.87 27.58 1.54
CA TYR A 292 -4.44 27.29 1.49
C TYR A 292 -4.18 25.80 1.48
N ARG A 293 -3.00 25.43 1.00
CA ARG A 293 -2.55 24.04 1.04
C ARG A 293 -2.12 23.68 2.46
N VAL A 294 -2.63 22.57 2.98
CA VAL A 294 -2.22 22.04 4.29
C VAL A 294 -0.91 21.30 4.12
N LEU A 295 0.10 21.72 4.86
CA LEU A 295 1.37 21.02 4.97
C LEU A 295 1.32 20.13 6.21
N PRO A 296 1.65 18.83 6.11
CA PRO A 296 1.84 18.04 7.31
C PRO A 296 2.95 18.68 8.15
N GLY A 297 2.68 18.88 9.44
CA GLY A 297 3.63 19.47 10.39
C GLY A 297 3.54 20.97 10.66
N LYS A 298 2.70 21.75 9.94
CA LYS A 298 2.32 23.09 10.41
C LYS A 298 1.15 22.91 11.38
N GLY A 299 1.46 22.73 12.66
CA GLY A 299 0.43 22.69 13.71
C GLY A 299 -0.39 23.98 13.70
N ASP A 300 -1.69 23.85 13.99
CA ASP A 300 -2.67 24.93 14.23
C ASP A 300 -2.10 25.97 15.21
N SER A 301 -1.31 26.91 14.69
CA SER A 301 -0.68 28.00 15.46
C SER A 301 -1.22 29.37 15.06
N ASP A 302 -2.14 29.43 14.10
CA ASP A 302 -2.76 30.68 13.64
C ASP A 302 -4.20 30.88 14.19
N SER A 303 -4.58 30.20 15.30
CA SER A 303 -5.89 30.36 15.94
C SER A 303 -5.88 31.12 17.28
N GLU A 304 -4.75 31.69 17.70
CA GLU A 304 -4.67 32.57 18.87
C GLU A 304 -3.92 33.87 18.56
N ASP A 305 -4.49 34.74 17.71
CA ASP A 305 -4.17 36.18 17.80
C ASP A 305 -5.45 37.01 17.63
N GLY A 306 -6.27 36.94 18.68
CA GLY A 306 -7.45 37.76 18.90
C GLY A 306 -7.42 38.41 20.28
N ARG A 307 -6.23 38.85 20.73
CA ARG A 307 -6.10 39.72 21.90
C ARG A 307 -5.56 41.07 21.47
N ASP A 308 -6.49 42.00 21.28
CA ASP A 308 -6.20 43.42 21.22
C ASP A 308 -5.57 43.86 22.56
N PRO A 309 -4.36 44.46 22.57
CA PRO A 309 -3.79 45.04 23.76
C PRO A 309 -4.29 46.48 23.95
N GLN A 310 -5.06 46.68 25.02
CA GLN A 310 -5.26 47.94 25.76
C GLN A 310 -5.91 49.14 25.05
N ASP A 311 -7.09 49.52 25.56
CA ASP A 311 -7.31 50.84 26.18
C ASP A 311 -7.99 50.63 27.55
#